data_AF-A0A0V0JC31-F1
#
_entry.id   AF-A0A0V0JC31-F1
#
_cell.length_a   1.000
_cell.length_b   1.000
_cell.length_c   1.000
_cell.angle_alpha   90.00
_cell.angle_beta   90.00
_cell.angle_gamma   90.00
#
_symmetry.space_group_name_H-M   'P 1'
#
loop_
_entity.id
_entity.type
_entity.pdbx_description
1 polymer ?
#
loop_
_entity_poly.entity_id
_entity_poly.type
_entity_poly.pdbx_seq_one_letter_code
_entity_poly.pdbx_strand_id
1 'polypeptide(L)'
;MQRFGFGRIPTFIRQALPKPIDTLKPALIGSFRMFPGDELGRGESKGGGKGGSIRDAGGAMGKREAGLEEEYFHRKNKEHLEAMKKHLKTEMKFHEQQIELHKAALERQKKSLDKLHDD
;
A
#
# COMPACT_ATOMS: atom_id res chain seq x y z
N MET A 1 38.60 -15.79 -4.26
CA MET A 1 37.23 -16.02 -4.77
C MET A 1 36.33 -16.38 -3.58
N GLN A 2 35.11 -15.82 -3.56
CA GLN A 2 33.94 -16.19 -2.74
C GLN A 2 33.65 -15.44 -1.40
N ARG A 3 32.72 -14.48 -1.54
CA ARG A 3 31.45 -14.29 -0.78
C ARG A 3 31.49 -13.82 0.67
N PHE A 4 31.46 -12.48 0.82
CA PHE A 4 30.94 -11.78 1.99
C PHE A 4 29.43 -12.06 2.16
N GLY A 5 29.09 -13.01 3.03
CA GLY A 5 27.76 -13.09 3.60
C GLY A 5 27.55 -11.92 4.56
N PHE A 6 26.67 -10.99 4.21
CA PHE A 6 26.19 -9.95 5.13
C PHE A 6 25.43 -10.63 6.27
N GLY A 7 26.17 -10.90 7.34
CA GLY A 7 25.71 -11.51 8.56
C GLY A 7 24.60 -10.71 9.21
N ARG A 8 23.60 -11.46 9.67
CA ARG A 8 22.52 -11.08 10.56
C ARG A 8 23.07 -10.22 11.71
N ILE A 9 22.70 -8.95 11.76
CA ILE A 9 23.14 -8.02 12.80
C ILE A 9 22.68 -8.57 14.17
N PRO A 10 23.56 -8.69 15.19
CA PRO A 10 23.18 -9.15 16.52
C PRO A 10 22.14 -8.20 17.15
N THR A 11 21.12 -8.78 17.78
CA THR A 11 19.93 -8.10 18.32
C THR A 11 20.24 -6.97 19.31
N PHE A 12 21.43 -7.01 19.93
CA PHE A 12 21.93 -5.98 20.86
C PHE A 12 22.20 -4.62 20.19
N ILE A 13 22.66 -4.58 18.94
CA ILE A 13 22.97 -3.32 18.24
C ILE A 13 21.68 -2.57 17.85
N ARG A 14 20.56 -3.28 17.74
CA ARG A 14 19.25 -2.71 17.38
C ARG A 14 18.62 -1.86 18.50
N GLN A 15 19.16 -1.90 19.72
CA GLN A 15 18.63 -1.18 20.88
C GLN A 15 19.18 0.25 21.06
N ALA A 16 20.24 0.63 20.33
CA ALA A 16 20.94 1.90 20.54
C ALA A 16 20.46 3.08 19.67
N LEU A 17 19.44 2.89 18.83
CA LEU A 17 18.82 3.99 18.08
C LEU A 17 17.51 4.40 18.77
N PRO A 18 17.37 5.66 19.24
CA PRO A 18 16.09 6.14 19.73
C PRO A 18 15.08 6.09 18.57
N LYS A 19 13.95 5.42 18.79
CA LYS A 19 12.81 5.45 17.85
C LYS A 19 12.33 6.91 17.74
N PRO A 20 12.05 7.44 16.54
CA PRO A 20 11.68 8.84 16.35
C PRO A 20 10.27 9.22 16.86
N ILE A 21 9.67 8.46 17.79
CA ILE A 21 8.27 8.63 18.21
C ILE A 21 8.03 8.69 19.72
N ASP A 22 9.05 8.51 20.58
CA ASP A 22 8.80 8.27 22.02
C ASP A 22 9.25 9.41 22.97
N THR A 23 9.34 10.67 22.52
CA THR A 23 9.66 11.81 23.42
C THR A 23 8.55 12.85 23.59
N LEU A 24 7.29 12.50 23.29
CA LEU A 24 6.16 13.38 23.62
C LEU A 24 5.08 12.58 24.35
N LYS A 25 5.21 12.50 25.68
CA LYS A 25 4.04 12.34 26.55
C LYS A 25 3.29 13.67 26.54
N PRO A 26 2.06 13.80 26.03
CA PRO A 26 1.24 14.96 26.32
C PRO A 26 0.62 14.77 27.70
N ALA A 27 1.44 14.93 28.75
CA ALA A 27 0.89 15.30 30.05
C ALA A 27 0.61 16.80 29.97
N LEU A 28 -0.68 17.15 29.93
CA LEU A 28 -1.20 18.52 30.14
C LEU A 28 -0.83 19.58 29.09
N ILE A 29 -1.51 19.59 27.94
CA ILE A 29 -1.81 20.86 27.26
C ILE A 29 -3.25 20.81 26.73
N GLY A 30 -4.10 21.61 27.36
CA GLY A 30 -5.20 22.31 26.71
C GLY A 30 -6.43 21.48 26.38
N SER A 31 -7.54 21.80 27.04
CA SER A 31 -8.89 21.74 26.49
C SER A 31 -8.89 21.63 24.95
N PHE A 32 -9.36 20.50 24.42
CA PHE A 32 -9.77 20.38 23.02
C PHE A 32 -10.80 21.49 22.77
N ARG A 33 -10.36 22.65 22.27
CA ARG A 33 -11.27 23.56 21.61
C ARG A 33 -11.65 22.85 20.32
N MET A 34 -12.81 22.20 20.33
CA MET A 34 -13.56 22.03 19.08
C MET A 34 -13.78 23.46 18.57
N PHE A 35 -13.01 23.85 17.54
CA PHE A 35 -13.26 25.11 16.87
C PHE A 35 -14.67 25.04 16.25
N PRO A 36 -15.51 26.07 16.41
CA PRO A 36 -16.77 26.16 15.66
C PRO A 36 -16.40 26.24 14.17
N GLY A 37 -16.47 25.10 13.47
CA GLY A 37 -15.95 24.97 12.12
C GLY A 37 -15.41 23.58 11.76
N ASP A 38 -15.30 22.66 12.71
CA ASP A 38 -14.92 21.24 12.48
C ASP A 38 -16.13 20.39 12.03
N GLU A 39 -17.06 21.00 11.30
CA GLU A 39 -18.23 20.35 10.74
C GLU A 39 -17.87 19.69 9.40
N LEU A 40 -18.25 18.41 9.24
CA LEU A 40 -18.23 17.71 7.95
C LEU A 40 -18.87 18.62 6.90
N GLY A 41 -18.11 18.99 5.86
CA GLY A 41 -18.58 19.85 4.78
C GLY A 41 -18.00 21.27 4.73
N ARG A 42 -17.05 21.67 5.60
CA ARG A 42 -16.32 22.93 5.43
C ARG A 42 -15.12 22.72 4.48
N GLY A 43 -15.36 23.01 3.20
CA GLY A 43 -14.41 22.72 2.12
C GLY A 43 -13.25 23.70 2.05
N GLU A 44 -12.14 23.44 2.76
CA GLU A 44 -10.81 23.86 2.26
C GLU A 44 -9.60 23.18 2.92
N SER A 45 -9.76 22.46 4.04
CA SER A 45 -8.60 22.05 4.84
C SER A 45 -8.57 20.60 5.33
N LYS A 46 -9.50 19.73 4.90
CA LYS A 46 -9.56 18.31 5.33
C LYS A 46 -9.26 17.28 4.23
N GLY A 47 -8.75 17.70 3.07
CA GLY A 47 -8.15 16.78 2.07
C GLY A 47 -8.88 16.63 0.73
N GLY A 48 -9.82 17.51 0.41
CA GLY A 48 -10.37 17.65 -0.94
C GLY A 48 -10.43 19.14 -1.29
N GLY A 49 -9.80 19.55 -2.39
CA GLY A 49 -9.74 20.96 -2.82
C GLY A 49 -11.13 21.61 -2.92
N LYS A 50 -11.19 22.96 -2.92
CA LYS A 50 -12.43 23.76 -2.96
C LYS A 50 -13.47 23.15 -3.91
N GLY A 51 -14.46 22.48 -3.35
CA GLY A 51 -15.50 21.76 -4.09
C GLY A 51 -16.62 22.67 -4.63
N GLY A 52 -16.28 23.87 -5.10
CA GLY A 52 -17.25 24.88 -5.55
C GLY A 52 -17.97 25.61 -4.42
N SER A 53 -18.71 26.66 -4.78
CA SER A 53 -19.40 27.58 -3.85
C SER A 53 -20.41 26.89 -2.91
N ILE A 54 -20.94 25.73 -3.30
CA ILE A 54 -21.96 24.98 -2.53
C ILE A 54 -21.33 24.24 -1.33
N ARG A 55 -20.14 23.68 -1.51
CA ARG A 55 -19.35 23.06 -0.43
C ARG A 55 -18.64 24.08 0.44
N ASP A 56 -18.18 25.18 -0.15
CA ASP A 56 -17.51 26.24 0.60
C ASP A 56 -18.50 27.00 1.52
N ALA A 57 -19.77 27.12 1.10
CA ALA A 57 -20.85 27.68 1.91
C ALA A 57 -21.23 26.83 3.14
N GLY A 58 -20.84 25.55 3.20
CA GLY A 58 -20.99 24.71 4.40
C GLY A 58 -22.42 24.44 4.86
N GLY A 59 -23.43 24.67 4.01
CA GLY A 59 -24.85 24.44 4.33
C GLY A 59 -25.26 22.96 4.32
N ALA A 60 -26.49 22.65 4.73
CA ALA A 60 -27.02 21.28 4.78
C ALA A 60 -26.91 20.51 3.46
N MET A 61 -27.04 21.21 2.32
CA MET A 61 -26.83 20.63 0.98
C MET A 61 -25.36 20.31 0.72
N GLY A 62 -24.43 21.21 1.05
CA GLY A 62 -22.99 20.98 0.91
C GLY A 62 -22.48 19.80 1.77
N LYS A 63 -23.04 19.60 2.97
CA LYS A 63 -22.71 18.43 3.83
C LYS A 63 -23.19 17.11 3.22
N ARG A 64 -24.39 17.11 2.62
CA ARG A 64 -24.95 15.92 1.95
C ARG A 64 -24.16 15.57 0.68
N GLU A 65 -23.80 16.58 -0.11
CA GLU A 65 -22.97 16.41 -1.31
C GLU A 65 -21.54 15.95 -0.97
N ALA A 66 -20.97 16.43 0.14
CA ALA A 66 -19.69 15.93 0.65
C ALA A 66 -19.73 14.42 0.94
N GLY A 67 -20.75 13.94 1.66
CA GLY A 67 -20.87 12.52 2.00
C GLY A 67 -21.07 11.62 0.77
N LEU A 68 -21.93 12.02 -0.17
CA LEU A 68 -22.19 11.24 -1.39
C LEU A 68 -20.96 11.11 -2.28
N GLU A 69 -20.20 12.19 -2.45
CA GLU A 69 -18.97 12.14 -3.21
C GLU A 69 -17.89 11.32 -2.49
N GLU A 70 -17.76 11.44 -1.17
CA GLU A 70 -16.81 10.62 -0.40
C GLU A 70 -17.11 9.12 -0.55
N GLU A 71 -18.38 8.71 -0.48
CA GLU A 71 -18.80 7.33 -0.76
C GLU A 71 -18.46 6.89 -2.18
N TYR A 72 -18.68 7.77 -3.18
CA TYR A 72 -18.37 7.49 -4.57
C TYR A 72 -16.86 7.29 -4.78
N PHE A 73 -16.02 8.21 -4.29
CA PHE A 73 -14.57 8.12 -4.41
C PHE A 73 -14.01 6.93 -3.64
N HIS A 74 -14.54 6.64 -2.46
CA HIS A 74 -14.15 5.46 -1.70
C HIS A 74 -14.46 4.16 -2.47
N ARG A 75 -15.65 4.06 -3.09
CA ARG A 75 -15.99 2.91 -3.95
C ARG A 75 -15.07 2.82 -5.16
N LYS A 76 -14.77 3.93 -5.82
CA LYS A 76 -13.86 3.95 -6.97
C LYS A 76 -12.43 3.57 -6.61
N ASN A 77 -11.92 4.06 -5.49
CA ASN A 77 -10.60 3.68 -4.99
C ASN A 77 -10.53 2.18 -4.69
N LYS A 78 -11.58 1.61 -4.09
CA LYS A 78 -11.69 0.15 -3.88
C LYS A 78 -11.69 -0.62 -5.21
N GLU A 79 -12.49 -0.19 -6.18
CA GLU A 79 -12.56 -0.80 -7.51
C GLU A 79 -11.19 -0.82 -8.19
N HIS A 80 -10.46 0.30 -8.16
CA HIS A 80 -9.11 0.38 -8.72
C HIS A 80 -8.10 -0.52 -7.99
N LEU A 81 -8.15 -0.56 -6.66
CA LEU A 81 -7.30 -1.46 -5.87
C LEU A 81 -7.58 -2.94 -6.18
N GLU A 82 -8.85 -3.30 -6.35
CA GLU A 82 -9.24 -4.66 -6.73
C GLU A 82 -8.78 -5.02 -8.14
N ALA A 83 -8.91 -4.10 -9.10
CA ALA A 83 -8.42 -4.28 -10.46
C ALA A 83 -6.90 -4.54 -10.49
N MET A 84 -6.11 -3.72 -9.78
CA MET A 84 -4.66 -3.92 -9.68
C MET A 84 -4.31 -5.28 -9.03
N LYS A 85 -5.01 -5.66 -7.96
CA LYS A 85 -4.81 -6.98 -7.31
C LYS A 85 -5.12 -8.13 -8.26
N LYS A 86 -6.17 -8.03 -9.08
CA LYS A 86 -6.53 -9.05 -10.07
C LYS A 86 -5.48 -9.15 -11.18
N HIS A 87 -4.97 -8.02 -11.65
CA HIS A 87 -3.91 -7.97 -12.66
C HIS A 87 -2.65 -8.69 -12.17
N LEU A 88 -2.15 -8.32 -10.98
CA LEU A 88 -0.95 -8.93 -10.40
C LEU A 88 -1.11 -10.45 -10.19
N LYS A 89 -2.29 -10.91 -9.75
CA LYS A 89 -2.57 -12.35 -9.62
C LYS A 89 -2.54 -13.08 -10.97
N THR A 90 -2.97 -12.41 -12.03
CA THR A 90 -2.97 -12.98 -13.38
C THR A 90 -1.54 -13.09 -13.91
N GLU A 91 -0.73 -12.05 -13.71
CA GLU A 91 0.70 -12.05 -14.06
C GLU A 91 1.49 -13.11 -13.30
N MET A 92 1.23 -13.26 -11.99
CA MET A 92 1.85 -14.33 -11.19
C MET A 92 1.57 -15.71 -11.78
N LYS A 93 0.30 -16.02 -12.08
CA LYS A 93 -0.09 -17.29 -12.69
C LYS A 93 0.56 -17.51 -14.05
N PHE A 94 0.62 -16.46 -14.87
CA PHE A 94 1.28 -16.52 -16.17
C PHE A 94 2.76 -16.86 -16.01
N HIS A 95 3.48 -16.20 -15.11
CA HIS A 95 4.89 -16.48 -14.85
C HIS A 95 5.13 -17.86 -14.23
N GLU A 96 4.25 -18.33 -13.33
CA GLU A 96 4.29 -19.69 -12.81
C GLU A 96 4.22 -20.73 -13.94
N GLN A 97 3.27 -20.57 -14.87
CA GLN A 97 3.14 -21.45 -16.04
C GLN A 97 4.39 -21.42 -16.93
N GLN A 98 4.98 -20.25 -17.18
CA GLN A 98 6.22 -20.14 -17.95
C GLN A 98 7.38 -20.88 -17.26
N ILE A 99 7.49 -20.76 -15.93
CA ILE A 99 8.51 -21.46 -15.15
C ILE A 99 8.33 -22.98 -15.27
N GLU A 100 7.10 -23.48 -15.19
CA GLU A 100 6.82 -24.92 -15.33
C GLU A 100 7.21 -25.44 -16.73
N LEU A 101 6.85 -24.71 -17.78
CA LEU A 101 7.23 -25.06 -19.15
C LEU A 101 8.75 -25.08 -19.34
N HIS A 102 9.46 -24.08 -18.81
CA HIS A 102 10.92 -24.02 -18.86
C HIS A 102 11.58 -25.15 -18.05
N LYS A 103 11.03 -25.49 -16.87
CA LYS A 103 11.49 -26.65 -16.10
C LYS A 103 11.33 -27.94 -16.88
N ALA A 104 10.18 -28.16 -17.53
CA ALA A 104 9.96 -29.34 -18.36
C ALA A 104 10.93 -29.41 -19.55
N ALA A 105 11.26 -28.28 -20.17
CA ALA A 105 12.26 -28.21 -21.24
C ALA A 105 13.66 -28.58 -20.73
N LEU A 106 14.07 -28.05 -19.57
CA LEU A 106 15.34 -28.40 -18.93
C LEU A 106 15.43 -29.90 -18.59
N GLU A 107 14.36 -30.48 -18.06
CA GLU A 107 14.33 -31.93 -17.77
C GLU A 107 14.46 -32.78 -19.03
N ARG A 108 13.90 -32.35 -20.16
CA ARG A 108 14.11 -33.03 -21.45
C ARG A 108 15.57 -32.93 -21.89
N GLN A 109 16.19 -31.75 -21.77
CA GLN A 109 17.59 -31.56 -22.12
C GLN A 109 18.54 -32.39 -21.25
N LYS A 110 18.29 -32.45 -19.94
CA LYS A 110 19.05 -33.32 -19.01
C LYS A 110 18.97 -34.79 -19.43
N LYS A 111 17.75 -35.29 -19.72
CA LYS A 111 17.58 -36.68 -20.20
C LYS A 111 18.33 -36.95 -21.50
N SER A 112 18.38 -36.00 -22.42
CA SER A 112 19.17 -36.15 -23.66
C SER A 112 20.68 -36.14 -23.38
N LEU A 113 21.13 -35.36 -22.40
CA LEU A 113 22.54 -35.33 -21.98
C LEU A 113 22.94 -36.65 -21.32
N ASP A 114 22.13 -37.18 -20.42
CA ASP A 114 22.41 -38.46 -19.74
C ASP A 114 22.55 -39.61 -20.75
N LYS A 115 21.65 -39.68 -21.74
CA LYS A 115 21.74 -40.66 -22.83
C LYS A 115 23.04 -40.58 -23.63
N LEU A 116 23.58 -39.38 -23.83
CA LEU A 116 24.86 -39.18 -24.53
C LEU A 116 26.08 -39.48 -23.65
N HIS A 117 25.91 -39.55 -22.33
CA HIS A 117 27.01 -39.87 -21.42
C HIS A 117 27.16 -41.37 -21.18
N ASP A 118 26.07 -42.12 -21.31
CA ASP A 118 26.02 -43.58 -21.12
C ASP A 118 26.53 -44.38 -22.35
N ASP A 119 26.72 -43.72 -23.51
CA ASP A 119 27.36 -44.25 -24.73
C ASP A 119 28.87 -43.96 -24.77
#